data_AF-A0A925GL94-F1
#
_entry.id   AF-A0A925GL94-F1
#
_cell.length_a   1.000
_cell.length_b   1.000
_cell.length_c   1.000
_cell.angle_alpha   90.00
_cell.angle_beta   90.00
_cell.angle_gamma   90.00
#
_symmetry.space_group_name_H-M   'P 1'
#
loop_
_entity.id
_entity.type
_entity.pdbx_description
1 polymer ?
#
loop_
_entity_poly.entity_id
_entity_poly.type
_entity_poly.pdbx_seq_one_letter_code
_entity_poly.pdbx_strand_id
1 'polypeptide(L)'
;MLNKEEAREIALVTIAESARKTGYDLIIMEKAIVEKEFAWVFPFNTREYIETGNIKKMTVGNGPVVVNRRTGAVVVAPPMPIEHFLAQYEADLNASN
;
A
#
# COMPACT_ATOMS: atom_id res chain seq x y z
N MET A 1 -3.04 -16.90 7.84
CA MET A 1 -2.24 -15.78 7.30
C MET A 1 -2.62 -15.63 5.85
N LEU A 2 -2.87 -14.41 5.41
CA LEU A 2 -3.26 -14.08 4.04
C LEU A 2 -2.09 -14.31 3.09
N ASN A 3 -2.37 -14.94 1.96
CA ASN A 3 -1.43 -15.02 0.84
C ASN A 3 -1.39 -13.68 0.07
N LYS A 4 -0.55 -13.61 -0.96
CA LYS A 4 -0.36 -12.38 -1.75
C LYS A 4 -1.65 -11.96 -2.43
N GLU A 5 -2.36 -12.91 -3.01
CA GLU A 5 -3.58 -12.70 -3.79
C GLU A 5 -4.72 -12.15 -2.91
N GLU A 6 -4.95 -12.75 -1.75
CA GLU A 6 -5.96 -12.30 -0.78
C GLU A 6 -5.63 -10.89 -0.26
N ALA A 7 -4.37 -10.63 0.08
CA ALA A 7 -3.95 -9.31 0.52
C ALA A 7 -4.02 -8.27 -0.61
N ARG A 8 -3.77 -8.69 -1.86
CA ARG A 8 -3.87 -7.84 -3.05
C ARG A 8 -5.30 -7.42 -3.31
N GLU A 9 -6.28 -8.30 -3.13
CA GLU A 9 -7.70 -7.93 -3.25
C GLU A 9 -8.10 -6.84 -2.26
N ILE A 10 -7.66 -6.96 -1.00
CA ILE A 10 -7.88 -5.94 0.03
C ILE A 10 -7.23 -4.60 -0.38
N ALA A 11 -6.00 -4.64 -0.89
CA ALA A 11 -5.30 -3.45 -1.36
C ALA A 11 -5.99 -2.81 -2.57
N LEU A 12 -6.50 -3.60 -3.51
CA LEU A 12 -7.24 -3.13 -4.69
C LEU A 12 -8.52 -2.39 -4.29
N VAL A 13 -9.28 -2.91 -3.31
CA VAL A 13 -10.46 -2.22 -2.77
C VAL A 13 -10.08 -0.87 -2.17
N THR A 14 -8.98 -0.82 -1.41
CA THR A 14 -8.48 0.40 -0.75
C THR A 14 -8.07 1.48 -1.76
N ILE A 15 -7.33 1.12 -2.81
CA ILE A 15 -6.94 2.10 -3.84
C ILE A 15 -8.11 2.49 -4.73
N ALA A 16 -9.09 1.61 -4.97
CA ALA A 16 -10.29 1.94 -5.73
C ALA A 16 -11.14 3.00 -5.01
N GLU A 17 -11.22 2.96 -3.68
CA GLU A 17 -11.84 4.03 -2.89
C GLU A 17 -11.09 5.35 -3.01
N SER A 18 -9.76 5.30 -2.99
CA SER A 18 -8.91 6.48 -3.15
C SER A 18 -9.00 7.07 -4.57
N ALA A 19 -9.08 6.20 -5.58
CA ALA A 19 -9.30 6.58 -6.97
C ALA A 19 -10.64 7.31 -7.14
N ARG A 20 -11.73 6.81 -6.55
CA ARG A 20 -13.04 7.48 -6.58
C ARG A 20 -13.02 8.87 -5.95
N LYS A 21 -12.27 9.07 -4.87
CA LYS A 21 -12.16 10.37 -4.17
C LYS A 21 -11.34 11.39 -4.95
N THR A 22 -10.30 10.94 -5.65
CA THR A 22 -9.33 11.81 -6.32
C THR A 22 -9.59 12.00 -7.82
N GLY A 23 -10.33 11.08 -8.44
CA GLY A 23 -10.55 11.02 -9.88
C GLY A 23 -9.36 10.46 -10.67
N TYR A 24 -8.30 10.00 -10.01
CA TYR A 24 -7.16 9.37 -10.67
C TYR A 24 -7.36 7.87 -10.87
N ASP A 25 -6.88 7.35 -12.00
CA ASP A 25 -6.72 5.90 -12.20
C ASP A 25 -5.48 5.42 -11.44
N LEU A 26 -5.70 4.67 -10.35
CA LEU A 26 -4.67 4.17 -9.45
C LEU A 26 -4.43 2.68 -9.68
N ILE A 27 -3.16 2.30 -9.82
CA ILE A 27 -2.77 0.90 -9.99
C ILE A 27 -1.63 0.51 -9.03
N ILE A 28 -1.62 -0.75 -8.62
CA ILE A 28 -0.55 -1.33 -7.82
C ILE A 28 0.70 -1.50 -8.70
N MET A 29 1.85 -1.10 -8.16
CA MET A 29 3.15 -1.31 -8.76
C MET A 29 3.63 -2.73 -8.46
N GLU A 30 3.20 -3.71 -9.28
CA GLU A 30 3.43 -5.14 -9.05
C GLU A 30 4.89 -5.53 -8.76
N LYS A 31 5.85 -4.85 -9.40
CA LYS A 31 7.30 -5.09 -9.24
C LYS A 31 7.86 -4.57 -7.91
N ALA A 32 7.13 -3.71 -7.21
CA ALA A 32 7.54 -3.07 -5.97
C ALA A 32 6.81 -3.63 -4.74
N ILE A 33 6.02 -4.70 -4.90
CA ILE A 33 5.34 -5.35 -3.78
C ILE A 33 6.39 -5.94 -2.85
N VAL A 34 6.26 -5.65 -1.56
CA VAL A 34 7.14 -6.18 -0.52
C VAL A 34 6.36 -7.14 0.36
N GLU A 35 6.92 -8.34 0.52
CA GLU A 35 6.45 -9.33 1.49
C GLU A 35 7.22 -9.18 2.81
N LYS A 36 6.47 -9.12 3.91
CA LYS A 36 6.99 -9.22 5.28
C LYS A 36 6.23 -10.33 6.01
N GLU A 37 6.83 -10.84 7.09
CA GLU A 37 6.18 -11.86 7.92
C GLU A 37 4.88 -11.36 8.55
N PHE A 38 4.83 -10.07 8.90
CA PHE A 38 3.67 -9.44 9.55
C PHE A 38 2.72 -8.73 8.57
N ALA A 39 3.15 -8.40 7.34
CA ALA A 39 2.35 -7.61 6.41
C ALA A 39 2.71 -7.80 4.93
N TRP A 40 1.77 -7.43 4.06
CA TRP A 40 1.98 -7.19 2.64
C TRP A 40 1.97 -5.70 2.35
N VAL A 41 2.91 -5.24 1.54
CA VAL A 41 3.04 -3.82 1.18
C VAL A 41 2.82 -3.68 -0.32
N PHE A 42 1.82 -2.86 -0.69
CA PHE A 42 1.42 -2.61 -2.07
C PHE A 42 1.64 -1.14 -2.41
N PRO A 43 2.81 -0.77 -2.94
CA PRO A 43 2.99 0.53 -3.57
C PRO A 43 2.03 0.68 -4.73
N PHE A 44 1.44 1.86 -4.86
CA PHE A 44 0.55 2.20 -5.95
C PHE A 44 0.87 3.61 -6.43
N ASN A 45 0.47 3.89 -7.66
CA ASN A 45 0.56 5.23 -8.23
C ASN A 45 -0.50 5.39 -9.31
N THR A 46 -0.55 6.56 -9.95
CA THR A 46 -1.39 6.71 -11.13
C THR A 46 -0.86 5.86 -12.27
N ARG A 47 -1.78 5.30 -13.07
CA ARG A 47 -1.43 4.60 -14.30
C ARG A 47 -0.56 5.45 -15.22
N GLU A 48 -0.95 6.72 -15.40
CA GLU A 48 -0.23 7.67 -16.26
C GLU A 48 1.23 7.84 -15.82
N TYR A 49 1.49 7.99 -14.52
CA TYR A 49 2.86 8.09 -14.00
C TYR A 49 3.67 6.82 -14.26
N ILE A 50 3.08 5.64 -14.03
CA ILE A 50 3.77 4.35 -14.19
C ILE A 50 4.11 4.08 -15.66
N GLU A 51 3.21 4.41 -16.58
CA GLU A 51 3.38 4.13 -18.00
C GLU A 51 4.28 5.17 -18.70
N THR A 52 4.23 6.45 -18.28
CA THR A 52 4.90 7.55 -18.99
C THR A 52 6.07 8.19 -18.23
N GLY A 53 6.16 7.99 -16.91
CA GLY A 53 7.09 8.71 -16.05
C GLY A 53 6.71 10.18 -15.81
N ASN A 54 5.50 10.62 -16.18
CA ASN A 54 5.07 12.01 -15.99
C ASN A 54 4.91 12.35 -14.50
N ILE A 55 5.95 12.95 -13.91
CA ILE A 55 6.03 13.28 -12.48
C ILE A 55 4.85 14.16 -12.02
N LYS A 56 4.28 14.99 -12.91
CA LYS A 56 3.10 15.83 -12.58
C LYS A 56 1.84 15.03 -12.26
N LYS A 57 1.85 13.74 -12.59
CA LYS A 57 0.74 12.80 -12.41
C LYS A 57 1.01 11.81 -11.30
N MET A 58 2.15 11.90 -10.63
CA MET A 58 2.46 11.06 -9.50
C MET A 58 1.43 11.28 -8.39
N THR A 59 1.00 10.21 -7.71
CA THR A 59 0.20 10.35 -6.48
C THR A 59 0.98 11.10 -5.42
N VAL A 60 0.39 12.16 -4.87
CA VAL A 60 0.98 12.97 -3.80
C VAL A 60 0.19 12.75 -2.51
N GLY A 61 0.88 12.62 -1.38
CA GLY A 61 0.28 12.59 -0.05
C GLY A 61 -0.13 11.21 0.48
N ASN A 62 0.06 10.14 -0.30
CA ASN A 62 -0.19 8.76 0.14
C ASN A 62 1.09 7.93 0.03
N GLY A 63 1.33 7.08 1.03
CA GLY A 63 2.28 5.97 0.94
C GLY A 63 1.60 4.69 0.43
N PRO A 64 2.32 3.55 0.40
CA PRO A 64 1.76 2.26 -0.02
C PRO A 64 0.62 1.81 0.88
N VAL A 65 -0.23 0.92 0.36
CA VAL A 65 -1.20 0.19 1.20
C VAL A 65 -0.45 -0.92 1.94
N VAL A 66 -0.61 -0.98 3.26
CA VAL A 66 -0.07 -2.03 4.11
C VAL A 66 -1.23 -2.87 4.63
N VAL A 67 -1.16 -4.18 4.37
CA VAL A 67 -2.19 -5.16 4.78
C VAL A 67 -1.59 -6.10 5.81
N ASN A 68 -2.17 -6.16 7.00
CA ASN A 68 -1.74 -7.09 8.03
C ASN A 68 -1.92 -8.53 7.55
N ARG A 69 -0.85 -9.33 7.59
CA ARG A 69 -0.87 -10.71 7.08
C ARG A 69 -1.75 -11.65 7.91
N ARG A 70 -1.98 -11.36 9.19
CA ARG A 70 -2.78 -12.22 10.07
C ARG A 70 -4.26 -11.83 10.07
N THR A 71 -4.56 -10.53 10.09
CA THR A 71 -5.91 -10.03 10.33
C THR A 71 -6.58 -9.42 9.10
N GLY A 72 -5.82 -9.07 8.05
CA GLY A 72 -6.35 -8.32 6.90
C GLY A 72 -6.61 -6.85 7.18
N ALA A 73 -6.28 -6.34 8.38
CA ALA A 73 -6.38 -4.93 8.69
C ALA A 73 -5.54 -4.10 7.72
N VAL A 74 -6.11 -3.01 7.20
CA VAL A 74 -5.48 -2.15 6.20
C VAL A 74 -5.11 -0.80 6.79
N VAL A 75 -3.97 -0.28 6.36
CA VAL A 75 -3.57 1.10 6.58
C VAL A 75 -2.89 1.64 5.31
N VAL A 76 -3.16 2.89 4.95
CA VAL A 76 -2.36 3.60 3.94
C VAL A 76 -1.22 4.28 4.69
N ALA A 77 0.02 3.91 4.37
CA ALA A 77 1.18 4.48 5.04
C ALA A 77 1.25 6.00 4.81
N PRO A 78 1.68 6.79 5.81
CA PRO A 78 1.92 8.21 5.62
C PRO A 78 3.10 8.45 4.65
N PRO A 79 3.24 9.66 4.08
CA PRO A 79 4.31 10.01 3.15
C PRO A 79 5.67 10.17 3.87
N MET A 80 6.25 9.04 4.27
CA MET A 80 7.55 8.91 4.94
C MET A 80 8.29 7.66 4.40
N PRO A 81 9.60 7.49 4.71
CA PRO A 81 10.31 6.27 4.35
C PRO A 81 9.57 5.03 4.85
N ILE A 82 9.28 4.11 3.92
CA ILE A 82 8.38 2.98 4.21
C ILE A 82 8.98 2.06 5.28
N GLU A 83 10.30 1.90 5.30
CA GLU A 83 11.02 1.08 6.28
C GLU A 83 10.79 1.59 7.71
N HIS A 84 10.77 2.91 7.89
CA HIS A 84 10.51 3.52 9.20
C HIS A 84 9.06 3.28 9.63
N PHE A 85 8.09 3.45 8.72
CA PHE A 85 6.70 3.14 9.02
C PHE A 85 6.50 1.66 9.38
N LEU A 86 7.10 0.75 8.62
CA LEU A 86 6.99 -0.69 8.86
C LEU A 86 7.61 -1.11 10.20
N ALA A 87 8.75 -0.52 10.58
CA ALA A 87 9.37 -0.79 11.88
C ALA A 87 8.46 -0.36 13.04
N GLN A 88 7.83 0.82 12.95
CA GLN A 88 6.87 1.27 13.96
C GLN A 88 5.64 0.36 13.99
N TYR A 89 5.09 0.03 12.82
CA TYR A 89 3.93 -0.84 12.69
C TYR A 89 4.18 -2.23 13.30
N GLU A 90 5.34 -2.83 13.05
CA GLU A 90 5.74 -4.11 13.65
C GLU A 90 5.90 -4.01 15.17
N ALA A 91 6.52 -2.93 15.68
CA ALA A 91 6.66 -2.71 17.11
C ALA A 91 5.29 -2.60 17.82
N ASP A 92 4.35 -1.86 17.23
CA ASP A 92 2.99 -1.67 17.77
C ASP A 92 2.20 -3.00 17.80
N LEU A 93 2.35 -3.84 16.76
CA LEU A 93 1.75 -5.18 16.73
C LEU A 93 2.30 -6.08 17.85
N ASN A 94 3.59 -5.99 18.15
CA ASN A 94 4.22 -6.78 19.19
C ASN A 94 3.87 -6.28 20.60
N ALA A 95 3.66 -4.98 20.77
CA ALA A 95 3.22 -4.40 22.04
C ALA A 95 1.74 -4.68 22.37
N SER A 96 0.94 -5.08 21.37
CA SER A 96 -0.49 -5.33 21.50
C SER A 96 -0.86 -6.82 21.62
N ASN A 97 0.13 -7.72 21.60
CA ASN A 97 -0.03 -9.17 21.85
C ASN A 97 0.38 -9.54 23.28
#